data_AF-A0A3D4NRE1-F1
#
_entry.id   AF-A0A3D4NRE1-F1
#
_cell.length_a   1.000
_cell.length_b   1.000
_cell.length_c   1.000
_cell.angle_alpha   90.00
_cell.angle_beta   90.00
_cell.angle_gamma   90.00
#
_symmetry.space_group_name_H-M   'P 1'
#
loop_
_entity.id
_entity.type
_entity.pdbx_description
1 polymer ?
#
loop_
_entity_poly.entity_id
_entity_poly.type
_entity_poly.pdbx_seq_one_letter_code
_entity_poly.pdbx_strand_id
1 'polypeptide(L)'
;MIDLSPLARRLAGTPLADWANTLQRQLDKKMEKGHGDLERWQSALDALPKIQPTEVDLLNGLTLDTDCDAETRAQMRTALMGLSPWRKGPFDLFGVHVDTEWRSDWK
;
A
#
# COMPACT_ATOMS: atom_id res chain seq x y z
N MET A 1 1.29 10.58 9.79
CA MET A 1 2.54 10.88 9.07
C MET A 1 3.37 9.62 9.05
N ILE A 2 3.92 9.23 7.89
CA ILE A 2 4.68 7.98 7.75
C ILE A 2 6.03 8.15 8.45
N ASP A 3 6.35 7.23 9.37
CA ASP A 3 7.64 7.20 10.06
C ASP A 3 8.67 6.45 9.22
N LEU A 4 9.72 7.15 8.78
CA LEU A 4 10.81 6.60 7.98
C LEU A 4 12.04 6.23 8.82
N SER A 5 11.98 6.32 10.15
CA SER A 5 13.04 5.86 11.05
C SER A 5 13.42 4.38 10.81
N PRO A 6 12.48 3.46 10.53
CA PRO A 6 12.84 2.07 10.17
C PRO A 6 13.65 1.97 8.88
N LEU A 7 13.34 2.81 7.87
CA LEU A 7 14.07 2.84 6.61
C LEU A 7 15.49 3.38 6.82
N ALA A 8 15.65 4.47 7.56
CA ALA A 8 16.97 5.02 7.89
C ALA A 8 17.83 3.98 8.62
N ARG A 9 17.25 3.24 9.57
CA ARG A 9 17.95 2.14 10.26
C ARG A 9 18.35 1.01 9.31
N ARG A 10 17.47 0.63 8.37
CA ARG A 10 17.72 -0.44 7.39
C ARG A 10 18.86 -0.08 6.42
N LEU A 11 19.01 1.21 6.09
CA LEU A 11 19.99 1.69 5.12
C LEU A 11 21.31 2.15 5.76
N ALA A 12 21.42 2.13 7.09
CA ALA A 12 22.65 2.45 7.81
C ALA A 12 23.82 1.58 7.32
N GLY A 13 24.97 2.20 7.04
CA GLY A 13 26.15 1.51 6.54
C GLY A 13 26.12 1.15 5.05
N THR A 14 25.06 1.52 4.32
CA THR A 14 25.01 1.39 2.85
C THR A 14 25.34 2.72 2.18
N PRO A 15 25.64 2.75 0.86
CA PRO A 15 25.80 3.99 0.11
C PRO A 15 24.58 4.92 0.13
N LEU A 16 23.40 4.43 0.59
CA LEU A 16 22.17 5.21 0.68
C LEU A 16 21.96 5.87 2.05
N ALA A 17 22.84 5.64 3.04
CA ALA A 17 22.66 6.10 4.40
C ALA A 17 22.48 7.63 4.51
N ASP A 18 23.33 8.40 3.82
CA ASP A 18 23.27 9.86 3.85
C ASP A 18 21.94 10.39 3.29
N TRP A 19 21.47 9.80 2.19
CA TRP A 19 20.17 10.15 1.61
C TRP A 19 19.03 9.79 2.57
N ALA A 20 19.05 8.58 3.14
CA ALA A 20 18.02 8.12 4.06
C ALA A 20 17.85 9.05 5.28
N ASN A 21 18.96 9.59 5.80
CA ASN A 21 18.95 10.56 6.90
C ASN A 21 18.29 11.91 6.54
N THR A 22 18.17 12.23 5.25
CA THR A 22 17.48 13.45 4.79
C THR A 22 16.02 13.23 4.42
N LEU A 23 15.61 11.97 4.26
CA LEU A 23 14.39 11.59 3.57
C LEU A 23 13.11 11.97 4.33
N GLN A 24 13.10 11.88 5.66
CA GLN A 24 11.95 12.27 6.48
C GLN A 24 11.54 13.73 6.21
N ARG A 25 12.49 14.68 6.30
CA ARG A 25 12.22 16.10 6.01
C ARG A 25 11.74 16.33 4.58
N GLN A 26 12.28 15.59 3.62
CA GLN A 26 11.87 15.72 2.21
C GLN A 26 10.43 15.24 2.03
N LEU A 27 10.06 14.14 2.68
CA LEU A 27 8.70 13.61 2.67
C LEU A 27 7.72 14.58 3.34
N ASP A 28 8.03 15.05 4.55
CA ASP A 28 7.16 15.94 5.31
C ASP A 28 6.85 17.22 4.50
N LYS A 29 7.88 17.87 3.96
CA LYS A 29 7.74 19.04 3.09
C LYS A 29 6.92 18.75 1.84
N LYS A 30 7.04 17.55 1.26
CA LYS A 30 6.25 17.17 0.08
C LYS A 30 4.78 16.99 0.43
N MET A 31 4.49 16.47 1.63
CA MET A 31 3.13 16.22 2.10
C MET A 31 2.41 17.50 2.54
N GLU A 32 3.13 18.52 3.01
CA GLU A 32 2.57 19.85 3.31
C GLU A 32 1.86 20.50 2.11
N LYS A 33 2.34 20.24 0.88
CA LYS A 33 1.76 20.83 -0.33
C LYS A 33 0.31 20.39 -0.58
N GLY A 34 -0.14 19.30 0.06
CA GLY A 34 -1.47 18.73 -0.09
C GLY A 34 -1.75 18.25 -1.52
N HIS A 35 -2.61 17.26 -1.66
CA HIS A 35 -3.21 16.91 -2.96
C HIS A 35 -4.72 16.89 -2.75
N GLY A 36 -5.49 17.39 -3.73
CA GLY A 36 -6.95 17.54 -3.59
C GLY A 36 -7.67 16.23 -3.26
N ASP A 37 -7.12 15.11 -3.74
CA ASP A 37 -7.65 13.77 -3.44
C ASP A 37 -7.12 13.12 -2.15
N LEU A 38 -6.20 13.78 -1.40
CA LEU A 38 -5.62 13.16 -0.18
C LEU A 38 -6.69 12.75 0.81
N GLU A 39 -7.72 13.57 1.01
CA GLU A 39 -8.80 13.29 1.95
C GLU A 39 -9.61 12.05 1.53
N ARG A 40 -9.92 11.94 0.24
CA ARG A 40 -10.59 10.76 -0.34
C ARG A 40 -9.74 9.50 -0.13
N TRP A 41 -8.44 9.58 -0.46
CA TRP A 41 -7.55 8.43 -0.32
C TRP A 41 -7.29 8.07 1.14
N GLN A 42 -7.18 9.05 2.04
CA GLN A 42 -7.04 8.80 3.47
C GLN A 42 -8.29 8.10 4.02
N SER A 43 -9.49 8.55 3.64
CA SER A 43 -10.75 7.90 4.04
C SER A 43 -10.82 6.44 3.56
N ALA A 44 -10.35 6.17 2.34
CA ALA A 44 -10.27 4.81 1.80
C ALA A 44 -9.25 3.96 2.56
N LEU A 45 -8.09 4.51 2.94
CA LEU A 45 -7.10 3.82 3.78
C LEU A 45 -7.64 3.52 5.19
N ASP A 46 -8.32 4.47 5.81
CA ASP A 46 -8.90 4.32 7.14
C ASP A 46 -10.04 3.29 7.15
N ALA A 47 -10.73 3.12 6.02
CA ALA A 47 -11.79 2.14 5.84
C ALA A 47 -11.28 0.71 5.60
N LEU A 48 -9.97 0.48 5.41
CA LEU A 48 -9.42 -0.86 5.26
C LEU A 48 -9.64 -1.67 6.55
N PRO A 49 -10.12 -2.92 6.47
CA PRO A 49 -10.28 -3.75 7.65
C PRO A 49 -8.92 -4.08 8.27
N LYS A 50 -8.87 -4.10 9.60
CA LYS A 50 -7.68 -4.49 10.36
C LYS A 50 -7.56 -6.01 10.35
N ILE A 51 -6.92 -6.54 9.33
CA ILE A 51 -6.72 -7.96 9.13
C ILE A 51 -5.26 -8.27 8.81
N GLN A 52 -4.80 -9.47 9.20
CA GLN A 52 -3.44 -9.93 8.92
C GLN A 52 -3.51 -11.18 8.04
N PRO A 53 -2.63 -11.29 7.02
CA PRO A 53 -2.56 -12.48 6.19
C PRO A 53 -2.00 -13.66 6.98
N THR A 54 -2.58 -14.84 6.78
CA THR A 54 -1.98 -16.12 7.17
C THR A 54 -1.10 -16.67 6.04
N GLU A 55 -1.41 -16.29 4.80
CA GLU A 55 -0.66 -16.68 3.60
C GLU A 55 -0.23 -15.45 2.80
N VAL A 56 1.01 -15.47 2.34
CA VAL A 56 1.63 -14.37 1.59
C VAL A 56 2.44 -14.97 0.44
N ASP A 57 1.98 -14.74 -0.80
CA ASP A 57 2.76 -15.01 -2.01
C ASP A 57 3.22 -13.68 -2.62
N LEU A 58 4.54 -13.50 -2.67
CA LEU A 58 5.24 -12.40 -3.35
C LEU A 58 6.16 -12.91 -4.48
N LEU A 59 6.18 -14.23 -4.71
CA LEU A 59 7.05 -14.89 -5.67
C LEU A 59 6.36 -15.04 -7.03
N ASN A 60 5.10 -15.52 -7.04
CA ASN A 60 4.35 -15.76 -8.28
C ASN A 60 3.36 -14.63 -8.60
N GLY A 61 3.08 -13.76 -7.63
CA GLY A 61 2.15 -12.64 -7.73
C GLY A 61 2.19 -11.81 -6.46
N LEU A 62 1.25 -10.87 -6.30
CA LEU A 62 0.99 -10.25 -5.00
C LEU A 62 -0.35 -10.78 -4.49
N THR A 63 -0.27 -11.86 -3.71
CA THR A 63 -1.43 -12.51 -3.08
C THR A 63 -1.28 -12.48 -1.58
N LEU A 64 -2.25 -11.89 -0.89
CA LEU A 64 -2.39 -11.94 0.56
C LEU A 64 -3.69 -12.64 0.88
N ASP A 65 -3.64 -13.70 1.67
CA ASP A 65 -4.84 -14.46 2.02
C ASP A 65 -4.95 -14.74 3.52
N THR A 66 -6.18 -14.86 3.97
CA THR A 66 -6.59 -15.26 5.31
C THR A 66 -8.09 -15.54 5.30
N ASP A 67 -8.54 -16.40 6.19
CA ASP A 67 -9.97 -16.62 6.35
C ASP A 67 -10.64 -15.35 6.86
N CYS A 68 -11.64 -14.87 6.13
CA CYS A 68 -12.40 -13.67 6.47
C CYS A 68 -13.84 -13.79 6.00
N ASP A 69 -14.75 -13.22 6.79
CA ASP A 69 -16.17 -13.23 6.45
C ASP A 69 -16.49 -12.33 5.24
N ALA A 70 -17.71 -12.51 4.72
CA ALA A 70 -18.17 -11.78 3.55
C ALA A 70 -18.26 -10.25 3.80
N GLU A 71 -18.51 -9.82 5.03
CA GLU A 71 -18.59 -8.42 5.40
C GLU A 71 -17.21 -7.76 5.34
N THR A 72 -16.20 -8.38 5.92
CA THR A 72 -14.81 -7.94 5.89
C THR A 72 -14.29 -7.86 4.45
N ARG A 73 -14.62 -8.87 3.62
CA ARG A 73 -14.24 -8.87 2.20
C ARG A 73 -14.95 -7.76 1.41
N ALA A 74 -16.22 -7.48 1.71
CA ALA A 74 -16.95 -6.38 1.09
C ALA A 74 -16.41 -5.01 1.51
N GLN A 75 -16.01 -4.85 2.78
CA GLN A 75 -15.34 -3.66 3.29
C GLN A 75 -13.99 -3.46 2.58
N MET A 76 -13.15 -4.51 2.52
CA MET A 76 -11.88 -4.50 1.79
C MET A 76 -12.07 -4.04 0.35
N ARG A 77 -13.04 -4.63 -0.37
CA ARG A 77 -13.33 -4.25 -1.76
C ARG A 77 -13.72 -2.78 -1.89
N THR A 78 -14.61 -2.30 -1.02
CA THR A 78 -15.08 -0.91 -1.06
C THR A 78 -13.93 0.07 -0.82
N ALA A 79 -13.11 -0.19 0.20
CA ALA A 79 -11.94 0.60 0.53
C ALA A 79 -10.93 0.62 -0.63
N LEU A 80 -10.59 -0.54 -1.21
CA LEU A 80 -9.67 -0.63 -2.35
C LEU A 80 -10.19 0.13 -3.57
N MET A 81 -11.49 0.05 -3.88
CA MET A 81 -12.06 0.78 -5.02
C MET A 81 -12.02 2.31 -4.81
N GLY A 82 -12.06 2.78 -3.57
CA GLY A 82 -11.85 4.19 -3.22
C GLY A 82 -10.45 4.73 -3.54
N LEU A 83 -9.48 3.83 -3.77
CA LEU A 83 -8.11 4.16 -4.19
C LEU A 83 -7.91 4.13 -5.72
N SER A 84 -8.97 3.88 -6.49
CA SER A 84 -8.92 3.94 -7.95
C SER A 84 -8.48 5.33 -8.46
N PRO A 85 -7.81 5.42 -9.62
CA PRO A 85 -7.56 4.34 -10.59
C PRO A 85 -6.34 3.46 -10.26
N TRP A 86 -6.54 2.14 -10.31
CA TRP A 86 -5.48 1.15 -10.19
C TRP A 86 -4.84 0.86 -11.55
N ARG A 87 -3.60 1.33 -11.74
CA ARG A 87 -2.93 1.20 -13.04
C ARG A 87 -2.03 -0.02 -13.17
N LYS A 88 -1.33 -0.43 -12.10
CA LYS A 88 -0.36 -1.53 -12.11
C LYS A 88 -0.82 -2.62 -11.16
N GLY A 89 -0.67 -3.88 -11.57
CA GLY A 89 -1.10 -5.07 -10.84
C GLY A 89 -1.00 -6.31 -11.74
N PRO A 90 -1.82 -7.36 -11.53
CA PRO A 90 -2.96 -7.42 -10.60
C PRO A 90 -2.55 -7.58 -9.13
N PHE A 91 -3.52 -7.45 -8.22
CA PHE A 91 -3.37 -7.77 -6.80
C PHE A 91 -4.51 -8.67 -6.33
N ASP A 92 -4.21 -9.68 -5.52
CA ASP A 92 -5.19 -10.54 -4.87
C ASP A 92 -5.12 -10.34 -3.35
N LEU A 93 -6.05 -9.57 -2.80
CA LEU A 93 -6.01 -9.14 -1.40
C LEU A 93 -7.24 -9.64 -0.66
N PHE A 94 -7.07 -10.67 0.17
CA PHE A 94 -8.08 -11.25 1.06
C PHE A 94 -9.36 -11.66 0.31
N GLY A 95 -9.18 -12.33 -0.84
CA GLY A 95 -10.26 -12.73 -1.74
C GLY A 95 -10.82 -11.62 -2.63
N VAL A 96 -10.22 -10.41 -2.63
CA VAL A 96 -10.55 -9.33 -3.56
C VAL A 96 -9.51 -9.26 -4.67
N HIS A 97 -9.92 -9.61 -5.89
CA HIS A 97 -9.10 -9.41 -7.09
C HIS A 97 -9.20 -7.96 -7.56
N VAL A 98 -8.08 -7.23 -7.49
CA VAL A 98 -7.94 -5.88 -8.03
C VAL A 98 -7.40 -5.99 -9.45
N ASP A 99 -8.33 -6.02 -10.41
CA ASP A 99 -8.01 -6.01 -11.83
C ASP A 99 -7.57 -4.60 -12.25
N THR A 100 -6.30 -4.48 -12.62
CA THR A 100 -5.66 -3.18 -12.89
C THR A 100 -5.46 -2.96 -14.38
N GLU A 101 -5.33 -1.70 -14.80
CA GLU A 101 -5.15 -1.33 -16.22
C GLU A 101 -4.04 -2.13 -16.92
N TRP A 102 -2.92 -2.38 -16.23
CA TRP A 102 -1.76 -3.09 -16.78
C TRP A 102 -1.56 -4.44 -16.11
N ARG A 103 -1.49 -5.49 -16.93
CA ARG A 103 -0.94 -6.82 -16.59
C ARG A 103 0.57 -6.73 -16.41
N SER A 104 0.97 -6.24 -15.24
CA SER A 104 2.37 -6.04 -14.88
C SER A 104 3.06 -7.36 -14.56
N ASP A 105 2.28 -8.39 -14.23
CA ASP A 105 2.68 -9.79 -14.06
C ASP A 105 3.21 -10.44 -15.34
N TRP A 106 2.92 -9.88 -16.51
CA TRP A 106 3.38 -10.42 -17.79
C TRP A 106 4.76 -9.92 -18.24
N LYS A 107 5.38 -9.01 -17.48
CA LYS A 107 6.67 -8.40 -17.83
C LYS A 107 7.82 -9.07 -17.10
#